data_AF-A0AAD6EQR0-F1
#
_entry.id   AF-A0AAD6EQR0-F1
#
_cell.length_a   1.000
_cell.length_b   1.000
_cell.length_c   1.000
_cell.angle_alpha   90.00
_cell.angle_beta   90.00
_cell.angle_gamma   90.00
#
_symmetry.space_group_name_H-M   'P 1'
#
loop_
_entity.id
_entity.type
_entity.pdbx_description
1 polymer ?
#
loop_
_entity_poly.entity_id
_entity_poly.type
_entity_poly.pdbx_seq_one_letter_code
_entity_poly.pdbx_strand_id
1 'polypeptide(L)'
;MAFTAEKEALVVDSWNAMKADAAELGLKFFLRIFEITPSASGLFPFLRDTSVPLEKNPKLKRHAMSVFAMTCEAAVQLRKLGRVILKETTTKHLGATHAKAGITGEHFELMRYALLETIREAVPYMWSPKMRNAWAESYDQLVEAIKKEMRPVAKYEFAPEARYTKEEESLVVESWDIIKQDAANLGLKFFMRIFEIAPSSSGLFSFLRNSDVPIAQNPKLKRHAMTVFSMTCDSAVQLQRIGKVIVRDTTVRKLGATHLKAGVSNEHFEVMKYALLETIKEAVPHMWSDNMREAWGKAYDKLVAAIKIEMKPIPRSLQATGFTDAEEDFVLGSWNAMKENAATLGLNFFMKIFEIAPSASSLFSFLRDSRVSLAQNPKLRRHAMAVFSMTCDSAVQLHTLGKVMVKDTTLTKLGQVHSMAGITQEHFEVTMKLPYI
;
A
#
# COMPACT_ATOMS: atom_id res chain seq x y z
N MET A 1 14.56 17.85 -20.93
CA MET A 1 14.65 18.28 -22.36
C MET A 1 13.90 19.59 -22.48
N ALA A 2 14.31 20.50 -23.36
CA ALA A 2 13.64 21.79 -23.53
C ALA A 2 12.27 21.64 -24.22
N PHE A 3 11.32 22.52 -23.90
CA PHE A 3 10.01 22.57 -24.55
C PHE A 3 10.16 23.14 -25.98
N THR A 4 9.83 22.35 -27.00
CA THR A 4 10.12 22.68 -28.41
C THR A 4 9.02 23.52 -29.05
N ALA A 5 9.31 24.17 -30.19
CA ALA A 5 8.30 24.87 -30.99
C ALA A 5 7.20 23.91 -31.48
N GLU A 6 7.57 22.66 -31.81
CA GLU A 6 6.62 21.62 -32.16
C GLU A 6 5.65 21.34 -31.00
N LYS A 7 6.15 21.24 -29.75
CA LYS A 7 5.29 21.05 -28.57
C LYS A 7 4.37 22.25 -28.33
N GLU A 8 4.89 23.47 -28.47
CA GLU A 8 4.07 24.70 -28.37
C GLU A 8 2.95 24.70 -29.41
N ALA A 9 3.29 24.47 -30.68
CA ALA A 9 2.32 24.44 -31.77
C ALA A 9 1.24 23.38 -31.52
N LEU A 10 1.62 22.16 -31.11
CA LEU A 10 0.68 21.09 -30.79
C LEU A 10 -0.32 21.49 -29.69
N VAL A 11 0.12 22.21 -28.65
CA VAL A 11 -0.76 22.69 -27.58
C VAL A 11 -1.61 23.88 -28.05
N VAL A 12 -1.01 24.88 -28.69
CA VAL A 12 -1.68 26.12 -29.09
C VAL A 12 -2.69 25.88 -30.21
N ASP A 13 -2.35 25.08 -31.22
CA ASP A 13 -3.24 24.80 -32.36
C ASP A 13 -4.44 23.96 -31.92
N SER A 14 -4.20 22.92 -31.11
CA SER A 14 -5.30 22.12 -30.56
C SER A 14 -6.16 22.93 -29.58
N TRP A 15 -5.57 23.80 -28.76
CA TRP A 15 -6.35 24.73 -27.94
C TRP A 15 -7.18 25.68 -28.79
N ASN A 16 -6.63 26.22 -29.87
CA ASN A 16 -7.36 27.10 -30.79
C ASN A 16 -8.55 26.40 -31.47
N ALA A 17 -8.44 25.10 -31.75
CA ALA A 17 -9.54 24.29 -32.25
C ALA A 17 -10.62 24.05 -31.18
N MET A 18 -10.22 23.90 -29.91
CA MET A 18 -11.13 23.63 -28.79
C MET A 18 -11.74 24.88 -28.14
N LYS A 19 -11.14 26.06 -28.31
CA LYS A 19 -11.44 27.24 -27.47
C LYS A 19 -12.89 27.73 -27.54
N ALA A 20 -13.55 27.54 -28.69
CA ALA A 20 -14.95 27.93 -28.88
C ALA A 20 -15.87 27.12 -27.95
N ASP A 21 -15.54 25.84 -27.75
CA ASP A 21 -16.30 24.88 -26.93
C ASP A 21 -15.65 24.66 -25.56
N ALA A 22 -14.62 25.44 -25.20
CA ALA A 22 -13.84 25.27 -23.97
C ALA A 22 -14.70 25.20 -22.71
N ALA A 23 -15.85 25.87 -22.76
CA ALA A 23 -16.79 25.94 -21.67
C ALA A 23 -17.56 24.62 -21.46
N GLU A 24 -17.89 23.92 -22.55
CA GLU A 24 -18.51 22.58 -22.52
C GLU A 24 -17.47 21.48 -22.28
N LEU A 25 -16.30 21.60 -22.93
CA LEU A 25 -15.16 20.70 -22.70
C LEU A 25 -14.67 20.76 -21.25
N GLY A 26 -14.61 21.96 -20.67
CA GLY A 26 -14.26 22.16 -19.28
C GLY A 26 -15.25 21.49 -18.32
N LEU A 27 -16.54 21.51 -18.65
CA LEU A 27 -17.54 20.81 -17.87
C LEU A 27 -17.35 19.28 -17.99
N LYS A 28 -17.20 18.77 -19.21
CA LYS A 28 -16.95 17.34 -19.48
C LYS A 28 -15.71 16.82 -18.74
N PHE A 29 -14.66 17.64 -18.68
CA PHE A 29 -13.45 17.40 -17.90
C PHE A 29 -13.73 17.17 -16.41
N PHE A 30 -14.50 18.04 -15.76
CA PHE A 30 -14.82 17.88 -14.33
C PHE A 30 -15.86 16.80 -14.04
N LEU A 31 -16.84 16.60 -14.92
CA LEU A 31 -17.77 15.48 -14.79
C LEU A 31 -17.02 14.15 -14.83
N ARG A 32 -16.05 14.00 -15.73
CA ARG A 32 -15.15 12.84 -15.76
C ARG A 32 -14.36 12.66 -14.47
N ILE A 33 -13.85 13.74 -13.88
CA ILE A 33 -13.16 13.66 -12.57
C ILE A 33 -14.12 13.14 -11.50
N PHE A 34 -15.37 13.62 -11.48
CA PHE A 34 -16.37 13.19 -10.51
C PHE A 34 -16.92 11.79 -10.79
N GLU A 35 -16.90 11.31 -12.03
CA GLU A 35 -17.21 9.92 -12.35
C GLU A 35 -16.11 8.98 -11.84
N ILE A 36 -14.84 9.34 -12.02
CA ILE A 36 -13.70 8.52 -11.57
C ILE A 36 -13.53 8.61 -10.05
N THR A 37 -13.81 9.78 -9.47
CA THR A 37 -13.66 10.04 -8.04
C THR A 37 -14.81 10.93 -7.56
N PRO A 38 -15.98 10.35 -7.22
CA PRO A 38 -17.16 11.10 -6.80
C PRO A 38 -16.91 12.02 -5.60
N SER A 39 -16.03 11.60 -4.68
CA SER A 39 -15.64 12.38 -3.50
C SER A 39 -14.92 13.70 -3.85
N ALA A 40 -14.31 13.82 -5.03
CA ALA A 40 -13.62 15.04 -5.45
C ALA A 40 -14.57 16.24 -5.60
N SER A 41 -15.86 16.00 -5.85
CA SER A 41 -16.88 17.07 -5.88
C SER A 41 -16.97 17.82 -4.55
N GLY A 42 -16.73 17.12 -3.42
CA GLY A 42 -16.73 17.69 -2.07
C GLY A 42 -15.58 18.66 -1.80
N LEU A 43 -14.53 18.68 -2.65
CA LEU A 43 -13.39 19.58 -2.55
C LEU A 43 -13.68 20.98 -3.11
N PHE A 44 -14.82 21.16 -3.80
CA PHE A 44 -15.25 22.43 -4.35
C PHE A 44 -16.29 23.07 -3.44
N PRO A 45 -15.94 24.10 -2.65
CA PRO A 45 -16.88 24.69 -1.70
C PRO A 45 -18.14 25.25 -2.36
N PHE A 46 -18.06 25.66 -3.62
CA PHE A 46 -19.20 26.19 -4.39
C PHE A 46 -20.12 25.11 -4.97
N LEU A 47 -19.76 23.83 -4.82
CA LEU A 47 -20.63 22.69 -5.14
C LEU A 47 -21.31 22.11 -3.89
N ARG A 48 -20.87 22.51 -2.69
CA ARG A 48 -21.54 22.11 -1.44
C ARG A 48 -22.90 22.81 -1.36
N ASP A 49 -23.93 22.07 -1.00
CA ASP A 49 -25.29 22.56 -0.74
C ASP A 49 -25.97 23.28 -1.92
N THR A 50 -25.54 23.00 -3.16
CA THR A 50 -26.16 23.57 -4.36
C THR A 50 -27.25 22.66 -4.91
N SER A 51 -28.41 23.23 -5.26
CA SER A 51 -29.47 22.54 -6.03
C SER A 51 -29.24 22.62 -7.54
N VAL A 52 -28.18 23.31 -7.98
CA VAL A 52 -27.84 23.45 -9.41
C VAL A 52 -27.13 22.16 -9.85
N PRO A 53 -27.65 21.44 -10.87
CA PRO A 53 -26.94 20.30 -11.45
C PRO A 53 -25.52 20.68 -11.84
N LEU A 54 -24.56 19.75 -11.69
CA LEU A 54 -23.15 20.00 -11.96
C LEU A 54 -22.93 20.56 -13.37
N GLU A 55 -23.71 20.07 -14.32
CA GLU A 55 -23.74 20.43 -15.73
C GLU A 55 -24.15 21.89 -15.97
N LYS A 56 -24.90 22.47 -15.04
CA LYS A 56 -25.42 23.84 -15.12
C LYS A 56 -24.67 24.80 -14.20
N ASN A 57 -23.62 24.35 -13.50
CA ASN A 57 -22.92 25.20 -12.52
C ASN A 57 -21.94 26.19 -13.19
N PRO A 58 -22.20 27.50 -13.16
CA PRO A 58 -21.38 28.49 -13.87
C PRO A 58 -20.01 28.74 -13.20
N LYS A 59 -19.84 28.39 -11.92
CA LYS A 59 -18.54 28.49 -11.23
C LYS A 59 -17.62 27.34 -11.64
N LEU A 60 -18.17 26.12 -11.74
CA LEU A 60 -17.44 24.96 -12.24
C LEU A 60 -16.97 25.20 -13.69
N LYS A 61 -17.88 25.69 -14.54
CA LYS A 61 -17.60 26.04 -15.94
C LYS A 61 -16.43 27.04 -16.08
N ARG A 62 -16.46 28.14 -15.31
CA ARG A 62 -15.36 29.13 -15.31
C ARG A 62 -14.05 28.57 -14.80
N HIS A 63 -14.09 27.79 -13.72
CA HIS A 63 -12.89 27.16 -13.17
C HIS A 63 -12.23 26.23 -14.19
N ALA A 64 -13.03 25.42 -14.89
CA ALA A 64 -12.56 24.52 -15.93
C ALA A 64 -11.89 25.25 -17.10
N MET A 65 -12.51 26.31 -17.61
CA MET A 65 -11.92 27.12 -18.68
C MET A 65 -10.55 27.68 -18.28
N SER A 66 -10.40 28.12 -17.02
CA SER A 66 -9.11 28.58 -16.51
C SER A 66 -8.03 27.50 -16.54
N VAL A 67 -8.35 26.24 -16.23
CA VAL A 67 -7.37 25.14 -16.28
C VAL A 67 -6.83 24.94 -17.69
N PHE A 68 -7.70 24.89 -18.71
CA PHE A 68 -7.27 24.73 -20.10
C PHE A 68 -6.45 25.93 -20.58
N ALA A 69 -6.93 27.15 -20.32
CA ALA A 69 -6.26 28.37 -20.74
C ALA A 69 -4.87 28.52 -20.10
N MET A 70 -4.77 28.29 -18.79
CA MET A 70 -3.49 28.35 -18.06
C MET A 70 -2.54 27.25 -18.53
N THR A 71 -3.03 26.06 -18.85
CA THR A 71 -2.19 24.97 -19.39
C THR A 71 -1.65 25.33 -20.78
N CYS A 72 -2.47 25.93 -21.64
CA CYS A 72 -2.01 26.44 -22.94
C CYS A 72 -1.00 27.58 -22.79
N GLU A 73 -1.24 28.51 -21.87
CA GLU A 73 -0.31 29.60 -21.59
C GLU A 73 1.03 29.07 -21.04
N ALA A 74 1.00 28.05 -20.19
CA ALA A 74 2.19 27.37 -19.70
C ALA A 74 3.04 26.81 -20.85
N ALA A 75 2.44 26.24 -21.90
CA ALA A 75 3.17 25.77 -23.08
C ALA A 75 3.95 26.89 -23.78
N VAL A 76 3.29 28.04 -23.99
CA VAL A 76 3.88 29.23 -24.60
C VAL A 76 5.03 29.76 -23.75
N GLN A 77 4.85 29.82 -22.43
CA GLN A 77 5.90 30.26 -21.50
C GLN A 77 7.07 29.27 -21.43
N LEU A 78 6.81 27.96 -21.41
CA LEU A 78 7.86 26.94 -21.45
C LEU A 78 8.72 27.05 -22.70
N ARG A 79 8.12 27.36 -23.85
CA ARG A 79 8.88 27.60 -25.08
C ARG A 79 9.71 28.89 -25.01
N LYS A 80 9.09 30.00 -24.60
CA LYS A 80 9.73 31.33 -24.64
C LYS A 80 10.76 31.53 -23.53
N LEU A 81 10.48 31.00 -22.34
CA LEU A 81 11.19 31.31 -21.10
C LEU A 81 11.86 30.08 -20.48
N GLY A 82 11.58 28.87 -20.99
CA GLY A 82 12.08 27.61 -20.42
C GLY A 82 11.42 27.22 -19.09
N ARG A 83 10.47 28.01 -18.59
CA ARG A 83 9.77 27.81 -17.31
C ARG A 83 8.41 28.50 -17.32
N VAL A 84 7.51 28.02 -16.46
CA VAL A 84 6.22 28.68 -16.18
C VAL A 84 6.43 29.77 -15.13
N ILE A 85 6.00 30.99 -15.45
CA ILE A 85 5.99 32.17 -14.58
C ILE A 85 4.56 32.69 -14.50
N LEU A 86 3.90 32.40 -13.40
CA LEU A 86 2.63 33.04 -13.05
C LEU A 86 2.93 34.30 -12.20
N LYS A 87 2.09 35.33 -12.32
CA LYS A 87 2.19 36.53 -11.46
C LYS A 87 2.18 36.08 -10.00
N GLU A 88 3.10 36.60 -9.19
CA GLU A 88 3.28 36.17 -7.80
C GLU A 88 1.98 36.16 -6.99
N THR A 89 1.14 37.19 -7.16
CA THR A 89 -0.19 37.28 -6.52
C THR A 89 -1.15 36.18 -6.98
N THR A 90 -1.08 35.79 -8.25
CA THR A 90 -1.91 34.73 -8.84
C THR A 90 -1.45 33.35 -8.37
N THR A 91 -0.14 33.08 -8.40
CA THR A 91 0.42 31.80 -7.94
C THR A 91 0.17 31.58 -6.46
N LYS A 92 0.40 32.60 -5.62
CA LYS A 92 0.09 32.55 -4.18
C LYS A 92 -1.37 32.31 -3.91
N HIS A 93 -2.27 33.00 -4.62
CA HIS A 93 -3.70 32.82 -4.47
C HIS A 93 -4.15 31.41 -4.87
N LEU A 94 -3.66 30.90 -6.01
CA LEU A 94 -3.96 29.56 -6.48
C LEU A 94 -3.41 28.51 -5.51
N GLY A 95 -2.16 28.62 -5.10
CA GLY A 95 -1.54 27.72 -4.14
C GLY A 95 -2.29 27.68 -2.81
N ALA A 96 -2.55 28.84 -2.20
CA ALA A 96 -3.29 28.93 -0.95
C ALA A 96 -4.73 28.36 -1.07
N THR A 97 -5.40 28.62 -2.19
CA THR A 97 -6.78 28.12 -2.41
C THR A 97 -6.80 26.60 -2.55
N HIS A 98 -5.90 26.00 -3.34
CA HIS A 98 -5.83 24.56 -3.51
C HIS A 98 -5.37 23.86 -2.22
N ALA A 99 -4.43 24.46 -1.48
CA ALA A 99 -4.01 23.95 -0.18
C ALA A 99 -5.16 23.96 0.83
N LYS A 100 -5.90 25.07 0.93
CA LYS A 100 -7.07 25.20 1.81
C LYS A 100 -8.19 24.21 1.45
N ALA A 101 -8.33 23.89 0.16
CA ALA A 101 -9.30 22.91 -0.33
C ALA A 101 -8.87 21.45 -0.08
N GLY A 102 -7.67 21.20 0.44
CA GLY A 102 -7.16 19.85 0.69
C GLY A 102 -6.72 19.10 -0.57
N ILE A 103 -6.44 19.81 -1.66
CA ILE A 103 -5.95 19.21 -2.91
C ILE A 103 -4.55 18.63 -2.66
N THR A 104 -4.35 17.38 -3.08
CA THR A 104 -3.09 16.63 -2.93
C THR A 104 -2.44 16.40 -4.30
N GLY A 105 -1.21 15.86 -4.31
CA GLY A 105 -0.55 15.45 -5.55
C GLY A 105 -1.38 14.46 -6.39
N GLU A 106 -2.05 13.50 -5.73
CA GLU A 106 -2.88 12.49 -6.39
C GLU A 106 -4.07 13.10 -7.15
N HIS A 107 -4.67 14.17 -6.61
CA HIS A 107 -5.72 14.91 -7.30
C HIS A 107 -5.21 15.56 -8.59
N PHE A 108 -3.98 16.09 -8.60
CA PHE A 108 -3.40 16.66 -9.82
C PHE A 108 -3.11 15.60 -10.89
N GLU A 109 -2.71 14.38 -10.50
CA GLU A 109 -2.51 13.27 -11.45
C GLU A 109 -3.83 12.81 -12.07
N LEU A 110 -4.89 12.70 -11.26
CA LEU A 110 -6.22 12.40 -11.75
C LEU A 110 -6.72 13.46 -12.74
N MET A 111 -6.55 14.74 -12.39
CA MET A 111 -6.88 15.86 -13.26
C MET A 111 -6.06 15.83 -14.56
N ARG A 112 -4.78 15.48 -14.52
CA ARG A 112 -3.95 15.31 -15.72
C ARG A 112 -4.53 14.29 -16.68
N TYR A 113 -4.91 13.12 -16.15
CA TYR A 113 -5.54 12.06 -16.94
C TYR A 113 -6.85 12.55 -17.56
N ALA A 114 -7.75 13.11 -16.76
CA ALA A 114 -9.05 13.58 -17.22
C ALA A 114 -8.92 14.71 -18.27
N LEU A 115 -7.95 15.60 -18.11
CA LEU A 115 -7.66 16.66 -19.07
C LEU A 115 -7.25 16.08 -20.43
N LEU A 116 -6.28 15.16 -20.44
CA LEU A 116 -5.78 14.53 -21.67
C LEU A 116 -6.86 13.72 -22.39
N GLU A 117 -7.69 12.97 -21.66
CA GLU A 117 -8.82 12.24 -22.27
C GLU A 117 -9.87 13.19 -22.85
N THR A 118 -10.12 14.31 -22.19
CA THR A 118 -11.07 15.31 -22.69
C THR A 118 -10.56 15.95 -23.98
N ILE A 119 -9.28 16.27 -24.06
CA ILE A 119 -8.65 16.81 -25.28
C ILE A 119 -8.67 15.78 -26.41
N ARG A 120 -8.36 14.51 -26.10
CA ARG A 120 -8.41 13.39 -27.08
C ARG A 120 -9.76 13.27 -27.75
N GLU A 121 -10.84 13.40 -26.98
CA GLU A 121 -12.20 13.30 -27.48
C GLU A 121 -12.68 14.58 -28.18
N ALA A 122 -12.16 15.75 -27.78
CA ALA A 122 -12.54 17.02 -28.38
C ALA A 122 -11.96 17.20 -29.79
N VAL A 123 -10.70 16.81 -29.98
CA VAL A 123 -9.97 16.98 -31.25
C VAL A 123 -9.26 15.69 -31.66
N PRO A 124 -10.01 14.58 -31.87
CA PRO A 124 -9.42 13.28 -32.18
C PRO A 124 -8.60 13.28 -33.47
N TYR A 125 -8.94 14.16 -34.42
CA TYR A 125 -8.21 14.32 -35.68
C TYR A 125 -6.83 14.98 -35.52
N MET A 126 -6.58 15.72 -34.43
CA MET A 126 -5.27 16.30 -34.09
C MET A 126 -4.49 15.43 -33.10
N TRP A 127 -5.17 14.51 -32.43
CA TRP A 127 -4.60 13.75 -31.32
C TRP A 127 -3.45 12.85 -31.78
N SER A 128 -2.33 12.94 -31.07
CA SER A 128 -1.16 12.10 -31.30
C SER A 128 -0.39 11.87 -29.99
N PRO A 129 0.46 10.84 -29.91
CA PRO A 129 1.34 10.66 -28.75
C PRO A 129 2.21 11.89 -28.46
N LYS A 130 2.65 12.60 -29.49
CA LYS A 130 3.41 13.85 -29.36
C LYS A 130 2.57 14.95 -28.73
N MET A 131 1.34 15.14 -29.20
CA MET A 131 0.41 16.15 -28.67
C MET A 131 0.04 15.84 -27.22
N ARG A 132 -0.25 14.57 -26.90
CA ARG A 132 -0.48 14.11 -25.53
C ARG A 132 0.68 14.49 -24.62
N ASN A 133 1.90 14.19 -25.03
CA ASN A 133 3.10 14.50 -24.25
C ASN A 133 3.32 16.01 -24.09
N ALA A 134 3.02 16.80 -25.13
CA ALA A 134 3.14 18.26 -25.07
C ALA A 134 2.17 18.86 -24.03
N TRP A 135 0.88 18.51 -24.10
CA TRP A 135 -0.12 18.93 -23.11
C TRP A 135 0.21 18.47 -21.69
N ALA A 136 0.65 17.22 -21.56
CA ALA A 136 1.01 16.64 -20.28
C ALA A 136 2.19 17.38 -19.64
N GLU A 137 3.25 17.68 -20.39
CA GLU A 137 4.40 18.43 -19.89
C GLU A 137 4.03 19.88 -19.53
N SER A 138 3.17 20.53 -20.32
CA SER A 138 2.67 21.87 -19.98
C SER A 138 1.85 21.88 -18.70
N TYR A 139 0.98 20.89 -18.52
CA TYR A 139 0.20 20.71 -17.30
C TYR A 139 1.09 20.43 -16.10
N ASP A 140 2.03 19.50 -16.21
CA ASP A 140 2.93 19.11 -15.13
C ASP A 140 3.73 20.33 -14.62
N GLN A 141 4.25 21.16 -15.52
CA GLN A 141 5.00 22.37 -15.14
C GLN A 141 4.12 23.45 -14.51
N LEU A 142 2.88 23.60 -14.97
CA LEU A 142 1.89 24.50 -14.35
C LEU A 142 1.56 24.04 -12.93
N VAL A 143 1.29 22.75 -12.75
CA VAL A 143 1.00 22.14 -11.45
C VAL A 143 2.19 22.28 -10.50
N GLU A 144 3.42 22.08 -10.97
CA GLU A 144 4.61 22.29 -10.14
C GLU A 144 4.74 23.75 -9.68
N ALA A 145 4.36 24.73 -10.52
CA ALA A 145 4.31 26.13 -10.10
C ALA A 145 3.24 26.38 -9.01
N ILE A 146 2.07 25.74 -9.11
CA ILE A 146 1.00 25.85 -8.11
C ILE A 146 1.39 25.14 -6.81
N LYS A 147 1.90 23.91 -6.87
CA LYS A 147 2.33 23.11 -5.72
C LYS A 147 3.40 23.80 -4.88
N LYS A 148 4.29 24.58 -5.50
CA LYS A 148 5.29 25.40 -4.78
C LYS A 148 4.63 26.39 -3.82
N GLU A 149 3.50 26.97 -4.21
CA GLU A 149 2.74 27.94 -3.40
C GLU A 149 1.62 27.30 -2.56
N MET A 150 1.36 26.00 -2.70
CA MET A 150 0.44 25.25 -1.82
C MET A 150 1.03 24.99 -0.43
N ARG A 151 2.29 25.36 -0.20
CA ARG A 151 2.92 25.24 1.12
C ARG A 151 2.44 26.40 2.02
N PRO A 152 2.14 26.15 3.31
CA PRO A 152 1.71 27.22 4.20
C PRO A 152 2.79 28.30 4.31
N VAL A 153 2.35 29.57 4.36
CA VAL A 153 3.22 30.74 4.54
C VAL A 153 3.87 30.67 5.93
N ALA A 154 5.11 30.17 6.00
CA ALA A 154 6.28 30.84 6.59
C ALA A 154 7.50 29.87 6.70
N LYS A 155 8.51 30.18 5.88
CA LYS A 155 9.98 29.98 6.03
C LYS A 155 10.52 28.58 6.33
N TYR A 156 11.26 28.00 5.39
CA TYR A 156 12.74 28.09 5.35
C TYR A 156 13.27 27.53 4.02
N GLU A 157 14.45 28.00 3.64
CA GLU A 157 15.26 27.52 2.53
C GLU A 157 15.37 25.99 2.48
N PHE A 158 15.68 25.47 1.29
CA PHE A 158 15.91 24.07 1.01
C PHE A 158 17.05 23.52 1.90
N ALA A 159 16.71 23.09 3.11
CA ALA A 159 17.40 22.00 3.75
C ALA A 159 17.09 20.73 2.93
N PRO A 160 18.06 19.80 2.77
CA PRO A 160 17.72 18.45 2.31
C PRO A 160 16.57 17.93 3.19
N GLU A 161 15.64 17.12 2.64
CA GLU A 161 14.55 16.49 3.44
C GLU A 161 15.08 16.22 4.84
N ALA A 162 14.60 16.97 5.84
CA ALA A 162 15.23 16.97 7.16
C ALA A 162 15.27 15.52 7.61
N ARG A 163 16.49 14.98 7.69
CA ARG A 163 16.72 13.59 8.05
C ARG A 163 15.99 13.34 9.35
N TYR A 164 15.20 12.27 9.41
CA TYR A 164 14.47 11.89 10.61
C TYR A 164 15.43 11.94 11.81
N THR A 165 15.17 12.84 12.76
CA THR A 165 16.18 13.23 13.75
C THR A 165 16.23 12.24 14.92
N LYS A 166 17.25 12.37 15.77
CA LYS A 166 17.31 11.59 17.01
C LYS A 166 16.18 11.96 17.97
N GLU A 167 15.80 13.23 17.97
CA GLU A 167 14.71 13.77 18.78
C GLU A 167 13.36 13.21 18.29
N GLU A 168 13.14 13.15 16.97
CA GLU A 168 11.95 12.50 16.40
C GLU A 168 11.91 10.98 16.70
N GLU A 169 13.06 10.30 16.74
CA GLU A 169 13.14 8.89 17.15
C GLU A 169 12.81 8.73 18.64
N SER A 170 13.43 9.53 19.50
CA SER A 170 13.21 9.51 20.95
C SER A 170 11.74 9.78 21.29
N LEU A 171 11.10 10.77 20.67
CA LEU A 171 9.67 11.03 20.87
C LEU A 171 8.80 9.82 20.53
N VAL A 172 9.09 9.11 19.44
CA VAL A 172 8.33 7.92 19.04
C VAL A 172 8.62 6.73 19.95
N VAL A 173 9.89 6.45 20.23
CA VAL A 173 10.31 5.28 21.03
C VAL A 173 9.87 5.42 22.49
N GLU A 174 10.08 6.57 23.12
CA GLU A 174 9.72 6.80 24.52
C GLU A 174 8.21 6.77 24.72
N SER A 175 7.45 7.41 23.83
CA SER A 175 6.00 7.34 23.88
C SER A 175 5.48 5.93 23.61
N TRP A 176 6.07 5.20 22.66
CA TRP A 176 5.74 3.81 22.42
C TRP A 176 6.01 2.92 23.64
N ASP A 177 7.08 3.17 24.37
CA ASP A 177 7.42 2.41 25.58
C ASP A 177 6.37 2.54 26.69
N ILE A 178 5.62 3.64 26.71
CA ILE A 178 4.46 3.83 27.58
C ILE A 178 3.21 3.18 26.96
N ILE A 179 2.91 3.49 25.69
CA ILE A 179 1.71 3.02 24.97
C ILE A 179 1.63 1.49 24.93
N LYS A 180 2.78 0.80 24.74
CA LYS A 180 2.83 -0.66 24.61
C LYS A 180 2.34 -1.39 25.86
N GLN A 181 2.35 -0.74 27.02
CA GLN A 181 1.86 -1.33 28.28
C GLN A 181 0.33 -1.53 28.28
N ASP A 182 -0.42 -0.69 27.56
CA ASP A 182 -1.87 -0.79 27.40
C ASP A 182 -2.30 -0.97 25.92
N ALA A 183 -1.38 -1.43 25.08
CA ALA A 183 -1.61 -1.47 23.63
C ALA A 183 -2.75 -2.43 23.21
N ALA A 184 -3.18 -3.34 24.07
CA ALA A 184 -4.36 -4.17 23.80
C ALA A 184 -5.68 -3.36 23.84
N ASN A 185 -5.84 -2.46 24.81
CA ASN A 185 -7.03 -1.62 24.92
C ASN A 185 -6.95 -0.43 23.97
N LEU A 186 -5.77 0.21 23.86
CA LEU A 186 -5.53 1.29 22.90
C LEU A 186 -5.67 0.80 21.45
N GLY A 187 -5.20 -0.42 21.17
CA GLY A 187 -5.37 -1.03 19.85
C GLY A 187 -6.83 -1.29 19.49
N LEU A 188 -7.67 -1.62 20.47
CA LEU A 188 -9.11 -1.70 20.27
C LEU A 188 -9.70 -0.30 20.01
N LYS A 189 -9.37 0.68 20.86
CA LYS A 189 -9.85 2.07 20.72
C LYS A 189 -9.52 2.65 19.35
N PHE A 190 -8.30 2.39 18.87
CA PHE A 190 -7.82 2.73 17.53
C PHE A 190 -8.73 2.18 16.43
N PHE A 191 -9.07 0.89 16.44
CA PHE A 191 -9.94 0.32 15.42
C PHE A 191 -11.39 0.73 15.54
N MET A 192 -11.91 0.89 16.76
CA MET A 192 -13.26 1.43 16.97
C MET A 192 -13.37 2.82 16.34
N ARG A 193 -12.37 3.69 16.54
CA ARG A 193 -12.29 5.01 15.90
C ARG A 193 -12.25 4.92 14.36
N ILE A 194 -11.50 3.98 13.80
CA ILE A 194 -11.51 3.75 12.34
C ILE A 194 -12.92 3.37 11.85
N PHE A 195 -13.62 2.49 12.57
CA PHE A 195 -14.96 2.04 12.19
C PHE A 195 -16.03 3.10 12.45
N GLU A 196 -15.82 4.02 13.39
CA GLU A 196 -16.69 5.20 13.56
C GLU A 196 -16.55 6.16 12.38
N ILE A 197 -15.32 6.39 11.89
CA ILE A 197 -15.05 7.29 10.76
C ILE A 197 -15.45 6.66 9.42
N ALA A 198 -15.16 5.37 9.26
CA ALA A 198 -15.41 4.62 8.04
C ALA A 198 -15.99 3.23 8.36
N PRO A 199 -17.31 3.14 8.66
CA PRO A 199 -17.96 1.89 9.10
C PRO A 199 -17.78 0.70 8.16
N SER A 200 -17.77 0.97 6.84
CA SER A 200 -17.55 -0.05 5.81
C SER A 200 -16.18 -0.73 5.90
N SER A 201 -15.18 -0.09 6.52
CA SER A 201 -13.82 -0.62 6.64
C SER A 201 -13.76 -1.90 7.48
N SER A 202 -14.72 -2.13 8.36
CA SER A 202 -14.84 -3.38 9.12
C SER A 202 -14.99 -4.60 8.22
N GLY A 203 -15.63 -4.44 7.04
CA GLY A 203 -15.79 -5.49 6.03
C GLY A 203 -14.49 -5.90 5.33
N LEU A 204 -13.43 -5.09 5.42
CA LEU A 204 -12.12 -5.43 4.83
C LEU A 204 -11.40 -6.52 5.63
N PHE A 205 -11.74 -6.67 6.91
CA PHE A 205 -11.16 -7.67 7.80
C PHE A 205 -11.91 -8.99 7.65
N SER A 206 -11.32 -9.96 6.93
CA SER A 206 -11.91 -11.30 6.74
C SER A 206 -12.25 -12.00 8.06
N PHE A 207 -11.44 -11.77 9.10
CA PHE A 207 -11.66 -12.34 10.43
C PHE A 207 -12.77 -11.65 11.25
N LEU A 208 -13.32 -10.53 10.78
CA LEU A 208 -14.51 -9.90 11.37
C LEU A 208 -15.78 -10.32 10.62
N ARG A 209 -15.73 -10.47 9.28
CA ARG A 209 -16.89 -10.84 8.45
C ARG A 209 -17.58 -12.14 8.87
N ASN A 210 -16.81 -13.12 9.33
CA ASN A 210 -17.29 -14.48 9.65
C ASN A 210 -17.13 -14.81 11.15
N SER A 211 -17.24 -13.81 12.04
CA SER A 211 -17.00 -14.01 13.47
C SER A 211 -18.24 -13.73 14.30
N ASP A 212 -18.60 -14.67 15.17
CA ASP A 212 -19.63 -14.51 16.20
C ASP A 212 -19.13 -13.72 17.43
N VAL A 213 -17.84 -13.36 17.43
CA VAL A 213 -17.21 -12.61 18.52
C VAL A 213 -17.42 -11.11 18.28
N PRO A 214 -17.98 -10.37 19.25
CA PRO A 214 -18.11 -8.92 19.15
C PRO A 214 -16.76 -8.27 18.78
N ILE A 215 -16.78 -7.27 17.90
CA ILE A 215 -15.57 -6.58 17.41
C ILE A 215 -14.65 -6.16 18.58
N ALA A 216 -15.24 -5.65 19.67
CA ALA A 216 -14.55 -5.25 20.90
C ALA A 216 -13.75 -6.37 21.59
N GLN A 217 -14.16 -7.62 21.39
CA GLN A 217 -13.57 -8.79 22.03
C GLN A 217 -12.70 -9.61 21.07
N ASN A 218 -12.60 -9.21 19.80
CA ASN A 218 -11.88 -10.00 18.79
C ASN A 218 -10.35 -9.95 19.00
N PRO A 219 -9.69 -11.07 19.34
CA PRO A 219 -8.26 -11.07 19.66
C PRO A 219 -7.37 -10.84 18.42
N LYS A 220 -7.86 -11.13 17.21
CA LYS A 220 -7.11 -10.89 15.97
C LYS A 220 -7.00 -9.40 15.67
N LEU A 221 -8.05 -8.63 15.98
CA LEU A 221 -8.05 -7.18 15.82
C LEU A 221 -7.02 -6.52 16.74
N LYS A 222 -6.96 -6.95 18.01
CA LYS A 222 -5.96 -6.46 18.99
C LYS A 222 -4.53 -6.73 18.53
N ARG A 223 -4.25 -7.94 18.03
CA ARG A 223 -2.92 -8.31 17.49
C ARG A 223 -2.55 -7.48 16.26
N HIS A 224 -3.53 -7.24 15.38
CA HIS A 224 -3.30 -6.42 14.20
C HIS A 224 -2.95 -4.97 14.60
N ALA A 225 -3.66 -4.40 15.57
CA ALA A 225 -3.36 -3.05 16.08
C ALA A 225 -1.94 -2.98 16.62
N MET A 226 -1.56 -3.91 17.49
CA MET A 226 -0.19 -4.00 18.03
C MET A 226 0.88 -4.02 16.93
N THR A 227 0.60 -4.75 15.85
CA THR A 227 1.51 -4.83 14.69
C THR A 227 1.67 -3.47 14.02
N VAL A 228 0.58 -2.71 13.83
CA VAL A 228 0.62 -1.37 13.23
C VAL A 228 1.45 -0.40 14.08
N PHE A 229 1.22 -0.34 15.39
CA PHE A 229 2.00 0.53 16.28
C PHE A 229 3.48 0.15 16.31
N SER A 230 3.78 -1.14 16.49
CA SER A 230 5.17 -1.63 16.53
C SER A 230 5.90 -1.35 15.23
N MET A 231 5.28 -1.63 14.08
CA MET A 231 5.90 -1.37 12.78
C MET A 231 6.11 0.12 12.52
N THR A 232 5.23 0.98 13.02
CA THR A 232 5.39 2.43 12.92
C THR A 232 6.53 2.93 13.80
N CYS A 233 6.68 2.39 15.00
CA CYS A 233 7.85 2.67 15.85
C CYS A 233 9.15 2.16 15.21
N ASP A 234 9.16 0.94 14.66
CA ASP A 234 10.32 0.38 13.96
C ASP A 234 10.69 1.22 12.71
N SER A 235 9.69 1.82 12.06
CA SER A 235 9.88 2.74 10.94
C SER A 235 10.64 4.00 11.38
N ALA A 236 10.29 4.60 12.52
CA ALA A 236 10.99 5.75 13.08
C ALA A 236 12.48 5.45 13.33
N VAL A 237 12.77 4.32 13.99
CA VAL A 237 14.14 3.87 14.27
C VAL A 237 14.93 3.66 12.97
N GLN A 238 14.31 3.09 11.94
CA GLN A 238 14.97 2.88 10.64
C GLN A 238 15.19 4.19 9.90
N LEU A 239 14.21 5.09 9.89
CA LEU A 239 14.36 6.40 9.26
C LEU A 239 15.52 7.18 9.88
N GLN A 240 15.67 7.15 11.21
CA GLN A 240 16.81 7.79 11.86
C GLN A 240 18.14 7.15 11.46
N ARG A 241 18.23 5.82 11.59
CA ARG A 241 19.49 5.06 11.41
C ARG A 241 19.97 5.03 9.97
N ILE A 242 19.07 4.67 9.06
CA ILE A 242 19.39 4.34 7.65
C ILE A 242 18.69 5.26 6.63
N GLY A 243 17.85 6.20 7.07
CA GLY A 243 17.20 7.18 6.19
C GLY A 243 16.01 6.65 5.38
N LYS A 244 15.67 5.36 5.51
CA LYS A 244 14.56 4.72 4.78
C LYS A 244 13.97 3.56 5.58
N VAL A 245 12.75 3.19 5.26
CA VAL A 245 12.08 2.04 5.86
C VAL A 245 12.41 0.78 5.06
N ILE A 246 13.00 -0.21 5.71
CA ILE A 246 13.29 -1.55 5.18
C ILE A 246 12.49 -2.56 6.01
N VAL A 247 11.27 -2.84 5.60
CA VAL A 247 10.56 -4.02 6.08
C VAL A 247 11.12 -5.23 5.32
N ARG A 248 11.52 -6.30 6.03
CA ARG A 248 12.09 -7.53 5.41
C ARG A 248 11.33 -7.90 4.13
N ASP A 249 12.02 -8.15 3.02
CA ASP A 249 11.43 -8.33 1.68
C ASP A 249 10.23 -9.30 1.65
N THR A 250 10.32 -10.43 2.36
CA THR A 250 9.23 -11.42 2.45
C THR A 250 8.01 -10.89 3.21
N THR A 251 8.23 -10.03 4.21
CA THR A 251 7.18 -9.45 5.05
C THR A 251 6.47 -8.30 4.34
N VAL A 252 7.20 -7.39 3.68
CA VAL A 252 6.59 -6.22 3.01
C VAL A 252 5.77 -6.62 1.80
N ARG A 253 6.23 -7.61 1.02
CA ARG A 253 5.46 -8.20 -0.09
C ARG A 253 4.16 -8.84 0.39
N LYS A 254 4.25 -9.65 1.45
CA LYS A 254 3.07 -10.28 2.05
C LYS A 254 2.08 -9.23 2.57
N LEU A 255 2.58 -8.18 3.22
CA LEU A 255 1.73 -7.08 3.69
C LEU A 255 1.06 -6.35 2.52
N GLY A 256 1.82 -5.93 1.50
CA GLY A 256 1.28 -5.27 0.31
C GLY A 256 0.21 -6.11 -0.39
N ALA A 257 0.49 -7.39 -0.64
CA ALA A 257 -0.47 -8.30 -1.25
C ALA A 257 -1.73 -8.51 -0.38
N THR A 258 -1.57 -8.66 0.94
CA THR A 258 -2.71 -8.81 1.86
C THR A 258 -3.62 -7.57 1.83
N HIS A 259 -3.04 -6.37 1.89
CA HIS A 259 -3.81 -5.12 1.84
C HIS A 259 -4.47 -4.93 0.47
N LEU A 260 -3.80 -5.30 -0.62
CA LEU A 260 -4.37 -5.28 -1.97
C LEU A 260 -5.55 -6.25 -2.09
N LYS A 261 -5.40 -7.51 -1.65
CA LYS A 261 -6.47 -8.54 -1.65
C LYS A 261 -7.66 -8.13 -0.80
N ALA A 262 -7.41 -7.48 0.34
CA ALA A 262 -8.47 -6.97 1.20
C ALA A 262 -9.21 -5.75 0.61
N GLY A 263 -8.72 -5.16 -0.49
CA GLY A 263 -9.32 -3.97 -1.09
C GLY A 263 -9.01 -2.68 -0.33
N VAL A 264 -7.87 -2.63 0.38
CA VAL A 264 -7.45 -1.42 1.10
C VAL A 264 -7.05 -0.35 0.08
N SER A 265 -7.71 0.81 0.10
CA SER A 265 -7.40 1.97 -0.72
C SER A 265 -6.54 2.99 0.03
N ASN A 266 -6.14 4.07 -0.65
CA ASN A 266 -5.39 5.17 -0.05
C ASN A 266 -6.17 5.83 1.10
N GLU A 267 -7.48 5.99 0.95
CA GLU A 267 -8.37 6.61 1.94
C GLU A 267 -8.36 5.85 3.27
N HIS A 268 -8.31 4.51 3.23
CA HIS A 268 -8.22 3.72 4.44
C HIS A 268 -6.92 3.98 5.21
N PHE A 269 -5.80 4.20 4.52
CA PHE A 269 -4.53 4.57 5.17
C PHE A 269 -4.58 5.97 5.81
N GLU A 270 -5.31 6.93 5.23
CA GLU A 270 -5.46 8.27 5.82
C GLU A 270 -6.36 8.24 7.07
N VAL A 271 -7.49 7.52 7.02
CA VAL A 271 -8.35 7.30 8.19
C VAL A 271 -7.55 6.61 9.31
N MET A 272 -6.74 5.62 8.94
CA MET A 272 -5.88 4.91 9.88
C MET A 272 -4.81 5.83 10.48
N LYS A 273 -4.19 6.72 9.69
CA LYS A 273 -3.22 7.70 10.20
C LYS A 273 -3.84 8.62 11.23
N TYR A 274 -5.01 9.17 10.92
CA TYR A 274 -5.74 10.04 11.84
C TYR A 274 -6.09 9.31 13.14
N ALA A 275 -6.66 8.11 13.04
CA ALA A 275 -7.03 7.31 14.21
C ALA A 275 -5.81 6.94 15.07
N LEU A 276 -4.67 6.65 14.44
CA LEU A 276 -3.42 6.35 15.12
C LEU A 276 -2.97 7.55 15.96
N LEU A 277 -2.87 8.73 15.34
CA LEU A 277 -2.41 9.95 16.00
C LEU A 277 -3.32 10.38 17.15
N GLU A 278 -4.65 10.34 16.96
CA GLU A 278 -5.59 10.65 18.05
C GLU A 278 -5.52 9.64 19.20
N THR A 279 -5.31 8.36 18.89
CA THR A 279 -5.16 7.33 19.93
C THR A 279 -3.88 7.55 20.74
N ILE A 280 -2.78 7.91 20.08
CA ILE A 280 -1.50 8.22 20.75
C ILE A 280 -1.67 9.46 21.64
N LYS A 281 -2.29 10.52 21.13
CA LYS A 281 -2.56 11.76 21.87
C LYS A 281 -3.33 11.50 23.16
N GLU A 282 -4.34 10.64 23.11
CA GLU A 282 -5.13 10.27 24.29
C GLU A 282 -4.37 9.34 25.25
N ALA A 283 -3.49 8.48 24.74
CA ALA A 283 -2.73 7.54 25.54
C ALA A 283 -1.61 8.22 26.35
N VAL A 284 -0.95 9.22 25.77
CA VAL A 284 0.19 9.92 26.39
C VAL A 284 0.06 11.45 26.26
N PRO A 285 -1.01 12.05 26.82
CA PRO A 285 -1.30 13.48 26.65
C PRO A 285 -0.20 14.38 27.22
N HIS A 286 0.53 13.91 28.23
CA HIS A 286 1.63 14.65 28.86
C HIS A 286 2.89 14.75 27.98
N MET A 287 3.07 13.85 27.01
CA MET A 287 4.16 13.90 26.03
C MET A 287 3.73 14.54 24.70
N TRP A 288 2.42 14.62 24.47
CA TRP A 288 1.88 15.00 23.18
C TRP A 288 2.26 16.45 22.81
N SER A 289 2.85 16.60 21.64
CA SER A 289 3.27 17.87 21.07
C SER A 289 3.13 17.83 19.54
N ASP A 290 3.18 19.00 18.89
CA ASP A 290 3.19 19.06 17.43
C ASP A 290 4.38 18.31 16.82
N ASN A 291 5.56 18.37 17.48
CA ASN A 291 6.76 17.64 17.08
C ASN A 291 6.55 16.13 17.17
N MET A 292 5.92 15.64 18.25
CA MET A 292 5.63 14.22 18.42
C MET A 292 4.58 13.73 17.41
N ARG A 293 3.54 14.54 17.14
CA ARG A 293 2.56 14.27 16.09
C ARG A 293 3.24 14.13 14.73
N GLU A 294 4.15 15.05 14.41
CA GLU A 294 4.89 15.04 13.15
C GLU A 294 5.83 13.83 13.05
N ALA A 295 6.55 13.49 14.12
CA ALA A 295 7.44 12.33 14.17
C ALA A 295 6.70 11.01 13.90
N TRP A 296 5.61 10.75 14.65
CA TRP A 296 4.74 9.59 14.42
C TRP A 296 4.12 9.59 13.01
N GLY A 297 3.69 10.76 12.53
CA GLY A 297 3.12 10.92 11.19
C GLY A 297 4.12 10.58 10.08
N LYS A 298 5.35 11.09 10.16
CA LYS A 298 6.43 10.80 9.19
C LYS A 298 6.79 9.31 9.19
N ALA A 299 6.91 8.71 10.37
CA ALA A 299 7.20 7.29 10.51
C ALA A 299 6.11 6.43 9.87
N TYR A 300 4.85 6.78 10.10
CA TYR A 300 3.70 6.11 9.50
C TYR A 300 3.68 6.26 7.96
N ASP A 301 3.84 7.48 7.45
CA ASP A 301 3.78 7.76 6.02
C ASP A 301 4.83 6.97 5.23
N LYS A 302 6.06 6.90 5.76
CA LYS A 302 7.15 6.14 5.12
C LYS A 302 6.92 4.64 5.18
N LEU A 303 6.31 4.13 6.26
CA LEU A 303 5.88 2.73 6.34
C LEU A 303 4.80 2.42 5.31
N VAL A 304 3.76 3.25 5.22
CA VAL A 304 2.67 3.10 4.25
C VAL A 304 3.20 3.19 2.82
N ALA A 305 4.14 4.11 2.53
CA ALA A 305 4.78 4.19 1.24
C ALA A 305 5.49 2.87 0.87
N ALA A 306 6.21 2.26 1.81
CA ALA A 306 6.85 0.96 1.60
C ALA A 306 5.82 -0.16 1.32
N ILE A 307 4.68 -0.17 2.03
CA ILE A 307 3.60 -1.14 1.79
C ILE A 307 2.96 -0.91 0.41
N LYS A 308 2.63 0.34 0.06
CA LYS A 308 1.99 0.70 -1.22
C LYS A 308 2.85 0.34 -2.44
N ILE A 309 4.18 0.40 -2.33
CA ILE A 309 5.09 -0.07 -3.40
C ILE A 309 4.82 -1.53 -3.75
N GLU A 310 4.47 -2.35 -2.75
CA GLU A 310 4.19 -3.77 -2.88
C GLU A 310 2.68 -4.09 -3.05
N MET A 311 1.79 -3.09 -2.95
CA MET A 311 0.37 -3.21 -3.31
C MET A 311 0.14 -3.17 -4.82
N LYS A 312 1.02 -3.84 -5.58
CA LYS A 312 0.92 -3.94 -7.04
C LYS A 312 0.39 -5.31 -7.43
N PRO A 313 -0.47 -5.40 -8.46
CA PRO A 313 -0.84 -6.69 -9.02
C PRO A 313 0.41 -7.44 -9.46
N ILE A 314 0.49 -8.73 -9.14
CA ILE A 314 1.54 -9.60 -9.66
C ILE A 314 1.43 -9.57 -11.20
N PRO A 315 2.52 -9.34 -11.94
CA PRO A 315 2.50 -9.43 -13.40
C PRO A 315 1.97 -10.80 -13.82
N ARG A 316 1.04 -10.86 -14.79
CA ARG A 316 0.48 -12.12 -15.33
C ARG A 316 1.55 -13.15 -15.72
N SER A 317 2.74 -12.70 -16.10
CA SER A 317 3.89 -13.55 -16.43
C SER A 317 4.47 -14.35 -15.26
N LEU A 318 4.17 -13.96 -14.02
CA LEU A 318 4.60 -14.65 -12.78
C LEU A 318 3.48 -15.54 -12.19
N GLN A 319 2.25 -15.52 -12.72
CA GLN A 319 1.13 -16.41 -12.30
C GLN A 319 1.30 -17.88 -12.78
N ALA A 320 2.54 -18.32 -13.01
CA ALA A 320 2.83 -19.58 -13.71
C ALA A 320 2.37 -20.85 -12.97
N THR A 321 1.98 -20.76 -11.70
CA THR A 321 1.56 -21.93 -10.90
C THR A 321 0.06 -22.21 -10.93
N GLY A 322 -0.78 -21.27 -11.38
CA GLY A 322 -2.24 -21.45 -11.39
C GLY A 322 -2.87 -21.67 -10.01
N PHE A 323 -2.12 -21.49 -8.90
CA PHE A 323 -2.60 -21.70 -7.55
C PHE A 323 -3.59 -20.59 -7.16
N THR A 324 -4.84 -20.97 -6.96
CA THR A 324 -6.01 -20.08 -6.85
C THR A 324 -6.26 -19.61 -5.42
N ASP A 325 -7.06 -18.54 -5.29
CA ASP A 325 -7.60 -18.08 -4.01
C ASP A 325 -8.32 -19.21 -3.23
N ALA A 326 -9.09 -20.03 -3.93
CA ALA A 326 -9.84 -21.13 -3.34
C ALA A 326 -8.91 -22.22 -2.78
N GLU A 327 -7.80 -22.50 -3.46
CA GLU A 327 -6.79 -23.45 -3.01
C GLU A 327 -5.99 -22.91 -1.82
N GLU A 328 -5.66 -21.62 -1.81
CA GLU A 328 -5.05 -20.98 -0.63
C GLU A 328 -5.99 -21.05 0.58
N ASP A 329 -7.25 -20.65 0.41
CA ASP A 329 -8.25 -20.66 1.47
C ASP A 329 -8.50 -22.07 2.00
N PHE A 330 -8.52 -23.08 1.11
CA PHE A 330 -8.63 -24.48 1.50
C PHE A 330 -7.44 -24.92 2.36
N VAL A 331 -6.21 -24.66 1.90
CA VAL A 331 -4.99 -25.01 2.67
C VAL A 331 -4.96 -24.30 4.02
N LEU A 332 -5.29 -23.01 4.08
CA LEU A 332 -5.33 -22.24 5.32
C LEU A 332 -6.46 -22.70 6.26
N GLY A 333 -7.61 -23.07 5.71
CA GLY A 333 -8.73 -23.65 6.44
C GLY A 333 -8.34 -24.98 7.09
N SER A 334 -7.81 -25.91 6.30
CA SER A 334 -7.30 -27.20 6.78
C SER A 334 -6.20 -27.01 7.82
N TRP A 335 -5.25 -26.10 7.59
CA TRP A 335 -4.20 -25.79 8.56
C TRP A 335 -4.77 -25.28 9.89
N ASN A 336 -5.73 -24.35 9.86
CA ASN A 336 -6.33 -23.83 11.08
C ASN A 336 -7.07 -24.89 11.89
N ALA A 337 -7.69 -25.87 11.24
CA ALA A 337 -8.33 -27.00 11.90
C ALA A 337 -7.31 -27.97 12.53
N MET A 338 -6.14 -28.14 11.90
CA MET A 338 -5.14 -29.12 12.31
C MET A 338 -4.02 -28.58 13.20
N LYS A 339 -3.77 -27.25 13.23
CA LYS A 339 -2.55 -26.65 13.81
C LYS A 339 -2.29 -27.00 15.28
N GLU A 340 -3.34 -27.12 16.09
CA GLU A 340 -3.22 -27.49 17.52
C GLU A 340 -2.71 -28.93 17.68
N ASN A 341 -2.98 -29.79 16.70
CA ASN A 341 -2.54 -31.18 16.63
C ASN A 341 -1.42 -31.42 15.61
N ALA A 342 -0.87 -30.36 14.99
CA ALA A 342 0.03 -30.49 13.84
C ALA A 342 1.32 -31.28 14.17
N ALA A 343 1.83 -31.17 15.40
CA ALA A 343 2.98 -31.95 15.83
C ALA A 343 2.68 -33.47 15.89
N THR A 344 1.45 -33.85 16.24
CA THR A 344 1.00 -35.25 16.30
C THR A 344 0.64 -35.76 14.90
N LEU A 345 -0.05 -34.96 14.09
CA LEU A 345 -0.38 -35.30 12.70
C LEU A 345 0.87 -35.42 11.82
N GLY A 346 1.80 -34.49 11.97
CA GLY A 346 3.10 -34.57 11.29
C GLY A 346 3.89 -35.81 11.73
N LEU A 347 3.84 -36.17 13.01
CA LEU A 347 4.48 -37.41 13.48
C LEU A 347 3.84 -38.64 12.83
N ASN A 348 2.51 -38.72 12.77
CA ASN A 348 1.79 -39.82 12.11
C ASN A 348 2.14 -39.91 10.62
N PHE A 349 2.28 -38.76 9.94
CA PHE A 349 2.74 -38.69 8.55
C PHE A 349 4.12 -39.34 8.38
N PHE A 350 5.10 -39.01 9.23
CA PHE A 350 6.42 -39.65 9.17
C PHE A 350 6.39 -41.12 9.56
N MET A 351 5.55 -41.52 10.53
CA MET A 351 5.35 -42.94 10.86
C MET A 351 4.82 -43.72 9.64
N LYS A 352 3.89 -43.14 8.88
CA LYS A 352 3.36 -43.77 7.67
C LYS A 352 4.41 -43.86 6.55
N ILE A 353 5.25 -42.83 6.41
CA ILE A 353 6.41 -42.89 5.51
C ILE A 353 7.34 -44.04 5.89
N PHE A 354 7.65 -44.22 7.17
CA PHE A 354 8.52 -45.31 7.62
C PHE A 354 7.87 -46.69 7.52
N GLU A 355 6.54 -46.79 7.56
CA GLU A 355 5.83 -48.03 7.29
C GLU A 355 5.94 -48.42 5.81
N ILE A 356 5.77 -47.45 4.90
CA ILE A 356 5.82 -47.68 3.44
C ILE A 356 7.26 -47.83 2.92
N ALA A 357 8.18 -47.07 3.50
CA ALA A 357 9.60 -47.07 3.17
C ALA A 357 10.45 -47.13 4.46
N PRO A 358 10.63 -48.32 5.06
CA PRO A 358 11.38 -48.48 6.32
C PRO A 358 12.82 -47.92 6.26
N SER A 359 13.46 -48.00 5.09
CA SER A 359 14.79 -47.44 4.84
C SER A 359 14.86 -45.92 5.01
N ALA A 360 13.75 -45.20 4.85
CA ALA A 360 13.71 -43.74 5.00
C ALA A 360 14.06 -43.27 6.42
N SER A 361 13.84 -44.11 7.44
CA SER A 361 14.22 -43.81 8.83
C SER A 361 15.73 -43.63 9.00
N SER A 362 16.55 -44.30 8.18
CA SER A 362 18.02 -44.24 8.24
C SER A 362 18.61 -42.88 7.79
N LEU A 363 17.81 -42.11 7.03
CA LEU A 363 18.15 -40.77 6.55
C LEU A 363 18.15 -39.74 7.68
N PHE A 364 17.48 -40.04 8.79
CA PHE A 364 17.45 -39.19 9.97
C PHE A 364 18.57 -39.60 10.94
N SER A 365 19.68 -38.87 10.90
CA SER A 365 20.84 -39.16 11.78
C SER A 365 20.49 -39.19 13.27
N PHE A 366 19.52 -38.38 13.70
CA PHE A 366 19.05 -38.35 15.08
C PHE A 366 18.19 -39.55 15.51
N LEU A 367 17.82 -40.44 14.57
CA LEU A 367 17.10 -41.68 14.85
C LEU A 367 18.03 -42.88 15.03
N ARG A 368 19.23 -42.89 14.41
CA ARG A 368 20.12 -44.07 14.39
C ARG A 368 20.54 -44.56 15.78
N ASP A 369 20.84 -43.63 16.68
CA ASP A 369 21.31 -43.94 18.04
C ASP A 369 20.26 -43.63 19.12
N SER A 370 19.00 -43.46 18.72
CA SER A 370 17.94 -43.08 19.66
C SER A 370 17.44 -44.29 20.44
N ARG A 371 17.49 -44.20 21.77
CA ARG A 371 16.83 -45.16 22.68
C ARG A 371 15.34 -44.89 22.87
N VAL A 372 14.84 -43.82 22.25
CA VAL A 372 13.44 -43.37 22.36
C VAL A 372 12.69 -43.88 21.13
N SER A 373 11.52 -44.48 21.34
CA SER A 373 10.66 -44.94 20.25
C SER A 373 10.34 -43.80 19.28
N LEU A 374 10.11 -44.11 18.00
CA LEU A 374 9.81 -43.12 16.97
C LEU A 374 8.64 -42.20 17.37
N ALA A 375 7.58 -42.79 17.94
CA ALA A 375 6.38 -42.07 18.39
C ALA A 375 6.64 -41.08 19.56
N GLN A 376 7.70 -41.29 20.33
CA GLN A 376 8.07 -40.44 21.46
C GLN A 376 9.29 -39.56 21.17
N ASN A 377 9.87 -39.65 19.97
CA ASN A 377 11.11 -38.94 19.66
C ASN A 377 10.85 -37.43 19.49
N PRO A 378 11.40 -36.56 20.36
CA PRO A 378 11.10 -35.13 20.35
C PRO A 378 11.75 -34.41 19.15
N LYS A 379 12.84 -34.94 18.59
CA LYS A 379 13.48 -34.37 17.40
C LYS A 379 12.66 -34.66 16.15
N LEU A 380 12.12 -35.88 16.03
CA LEU A 380 11.20 -36.24 14.95
C LEU A 380 9.92 -35.39 15.00
N ARG A 381 9.31 -35.25 16.19
CA ARG A 381 8.13 -34.39 16.38
C ARG A 381 8.39 -32.93 15.95
N ARG A 382 9.56 -32.38 16.29
CA ARG A 382 9.93 -31.01 15.95
C ARG A 382 10.19 -30.84 14.45
N HIS A 383 10.85 -31.81 13.82
CA HIS A 383 11.06 -31.83 12.37
C HIS A 383 9.72 -31.91 11.62
N ALA A 384 8.82 -32.79 12.08
CA ALA A 384 7.51 -32.95 11.49
C ALA A 384 6.66 -31.67 11.52
N MET A 385 6.68 -30.98 12.66
CA MET A 385 6.02 -29.67 12.81
C MET A 385 6.60 -28.63 11.83
N ALA A 386 7.92 -28.62 11.65
CA ALA A 386 8.58 -27.68 10.74
C ALA A 386 8.17 -27.91 9.28
N VAL A 387 8.12 -29.16 8.83
CA VAL A 387 7.67 -29.52 7.47
C VAL A 387 6.24 -29.04 7.22
N PHE A 388 5.32 -29.35 8.15
CA PHE A 388 3.91 -28.98 8.00
C PHE A 388 3.68 -27.46 8.00
N SER A 389 4.36 -26.74 8.90
CA SER A 389 4.31 -25.27 8.92
C SER A 389 4.85 -24.67 7.62
N MET A 390 5.96 -25.21 7.09
CA MET A 390 6.55 -24.75 5.83
C MET A 390 5.63 -25.01 4.64
N THR A 391 4.93 -26.15 4.58
CA THR A 391 3.96 -26.45 3.52
C THR A 391 2.81 -25.44 3.52
N CYS A 392 2.26 -25.11 4.70
CA CYS A 392 1.23 -24.07 4.81
C CYS A 392 1.75 -22.69 4.38
N ASP A 393 2.95 -22.30 4.82
CA ASP A 393 3.56 -21.02 4.43
C ASP A 393 3.86 -20.95 2.92
N SER A 394 4.09 -22.11 2.30
CA SER A 394 4.35 -22.23 0.86
C SER A 394 3.08 -21.97 0.03
N ALA A 395 1.90 -22.37 0.50
CA ALA A 395 0.63 -22.09 -0.18
C ALA A 395 0.36 -20.58 -0.27
N VAL A 396 0.59 -19.85 0.83
CA VAL A 396 0.49 -18.38 0.85
C VAL A 396 1.47 -17.75 -0.14
N GLN A 397 2.69 -18.27 -0.24
CA GLN A 397 3.70 -17.76 -1.18
C GLN A 397 3.41 -18.11 -2.63
N LEU A 398 2.92 -19.32 -2.91
CA LEU A 398 2.52 -19.74 -4.25
C LEU A 398 1.42 -18.85 -4.79
N HIS A 399 0.43 -18.54 -3.95
CA HIS A 399 -0.62 -17.59 -4.31
C HIS A 399 -0.09 -16.15 -4.45
N THR A 400 0.65 -15.67 -3.44
CA THR A 400 1.09 -14.26 -3.35
C THR A 400 2.24 -13.89 -4.30
N LEU A 401 3.07 -14.85 -4.67
CA LEU A 401 4.33 -14.60 -5.40
C LEU A 401 4.42 -15.42 -6.69
N GLY A 402 3.47 -16.33 -6.95
CA GLY A 402 3.53 -17.28 -8.07
C GLY A 402 4.63 -18.33 -7.93
N LYS A 403 5.31 -18.37 -6.78
CA LYS A 403 6.40 -19.31 -6.47
C LYS A 403 6.66 -19.35 -4.96
N VAL A 404 7.15 -20.48 -4.47
CA VAL A 404 7.66 -20.57 -3.10
C VAL A 404 9.00 -19.84 -3.02
N MET A 405 9.06 -18.79 -2.20
CA MET A 405 10.25 -17.97 -1.94
C MET A 405 10.71 -18.18 -0.49
N VAL A 406 11.34 -19.31 -0.21
CA VAL A 406 12.13 -19.42 1.03
C VAL A 406 13.41 -18.62 0.81
N LYS A 407 13.91 -17.89 1.83
CA LYS A 407 15.19 -17.16 1.72
C LYS A 407 16.23 -18.04 1.01
N ASP A 408 16.93 -17.52 0.01
CA ASP A 408 17.89 -18.31 -0.79
C ASP A 408 18.87 -19.09 0.11
N THR A 409 19.29 -18.49 1.23
CA THR A 409 20.13 -19.12 2.23
C THR A 409 19.48 -20.30 2.96
N THR A 410 18.16 -20.30 3.15
CA THR A 410 17.43 -21.38 3.82
C THR A 410 17.09 -22.52 2.87
N LEU A 411 16.64 -22.26 1.64
CA LEU A 411 16.40 -23.32 0.64
C LEU A 411 17.71 -23.97 0.20
N THR A 412 18.78 -23.19 0.03
CA THR A 412 20.12 -23.73 -0.25
C THR A 412 20.61 -24.58 0.92
N LYS A 413 20.46 -24.11 2.17
CA LYS A 413 20.83 -24.90 3.36
C LYS A 413 19.96 -26.15 3.49
N LEU A 414 18.65 -26.07 3.24
CA LEU A 414 17.76 -27.22 3.29
C LEU A 414 18.12 -28.21 2.19
N GLY A 415 18.31 -27.76 0.96
CA GLY A 415 18.76 -28.59 -0.16
C GLY A 415 20.11 -29.25 0.13
N GLN A 416 21.08 -28.50 0.70
CA GLN A 416 22.35 -29.03 1.17
C GLN A 416 22.17 -30.07 2.27
N VAL A 417 21.34 -29.80 3.28
CA VAL A 417 21.06 -30.75 4.38
C VAL A 417 20.40 -32.03 3.86
N HIS A 418 19.44 -31.91 2.94
CA HIS A 418 18.75 -33.06 2.33
C HIS A 418 19.72 -33.85 1.43
N SER A 419 20.55 -33.16 0.63
CA SER A 419 21.58 -33.78 -0.20
C SER A 419 22.65 -34.49 0.65
N MET A 420 23.13 -33.87 1.73
CA MET A 420 24.07 -34.48 2.69
C MET A 420 23.46 -35.68 3.42
N ALA A 421 22.14 -35.70 3.61
CA ALA A 421 21.42 -36.83 4.18
C ALA A 421 21.11 -37.93 3.14
N GLY A 422 21.50 -37.75 1.87
CA GLY A 422 21.25 -38.71 0.79
C GLY A 422 19.82 -38.70 0.23
N ILE A 423 19.06 -37.65 0.50
CA ILE A 423 17.66 -37.52 0.04
C ILE A 423 17.65 -37.14 -1.45
N THR A 424 16.92 -37.94 -2.23
CA THR A 424 16.73 -37.77 -3.68
C THR A 424 15.30 -37.35 -4.01
N GLN A 425 15.03 -36.98 -5.27
CA GLN A 425 13.68 -36.66 -5.74
C GLN A 425 12.67 -37.79 -5.49
N GLU A 426 13.07 -39.05 -5.67
CA GLU A 426 12.23 -40.23 -5.42
C GLU A 426 11.70 -40.29 -3.98
N HIS A 427 12.50 -39.83 -3.00
CA HIS A 427 12.08 -39.77 -1.60
C HIS A 427 10.95 -38.75 -1.38
N PHE A 428 10.90 -37.67 -2.16
CA PHE A 428 9.78 -36.72 -2.13
C PHE A 428 8.53 -37.32 -2.79
N GLU A 429 8.68 -38.09 -3.86
CA GLU A 429 7.56 -38.73 -4.56
C GLU A 429 6.84 -39.78 -3.70
N VAL A 430 7.56 -40.49 -2.82
CA VAL A 430 6.96 -41.40 -1.83
C VAL A 430 5.99 -40.64 -0.91
N THR A 431 6.29 -39.40 -0.56
CA THR A 431 5.41 -38.60 0.30
C THR A 431 4.14 -38.13 -0.43
N MET A 432 4.19 -37.99 -1.76
CA MET A 432 3.03 -37.62 -2.60
C MET A 432 2.14 -38.81 -2.99
N LYS A 433 2.62 -40.05 -2.81
CA LYS A 433 1.89 -41.29 -3.11
C LYS A 433 1.13 -41.87 -1.91
N LEU A 434 1.11 -41.17 -0.78
CA LEU A 434 0.30 -41.56 0.38
C LEU A 434 -1.19 -41.54 -0.01
N PRO A 435 -1.94 -42.65 0.15
CA PRO A 435 -3.39 -42.63 -0.08
C PRO A 435 -4.02 -41.60 0.86
N TYR A 436 -5.05 -40.89 0.37
CA TYR A 436 -5.80 -39.89 1.14
C TYR A 436 -6.15 -40.46 2.53
N ILE A 437 -5.58 -39.88 3.58
CA ILE A 437 -5.82 -40.23 5.00
C ILE A 437 -7.08 -39.53 5.48
#